data_AF-A0A448X423-F1
#
_entry.id   AF-A0A448X423-F1
#
_cell.length_a   1.000
_cell.length_b   1.000
_cell.length_c   1.000
_cell.angle_alpha   90.00
_cell.angle_beta   90.00
_cell.angle_gamma   90.00
#
_symmetry.space_group_name_H-M   'P 1'
#
loop_
_entity.id
_entity.type
_entity.pdbx_description
1 polymer ?
#
loop_
_entity_poly.entity_id
_entity_poly.type
_entity_poly.pdbx_seq_one_letter_code
_entity_poly.pdbx_strand_id
1 'polypeptide(L)'
;MPGTTDDLVPIIRVFGVTNKGYSVCLHIHGFAPYFYVPAPSGFVESHISLFREALNQSLKREVKQKDLVALQHMVLAVRLEMKESIYGFHDNRKLPFIRITLALPRLIAPAKRILENGFAFSNYSMQSYSIFESNIDFEVRFMVDIGMMGCCWVEVPKGQYLLRLDDPSSSRCENQTPTDSLAYAGPKISPQPKQTRCQIELDIAWDSLQAHPSEKAEWSHIAPIRVLSFDIECAGRKGSHNFTLLMILFKIKLSYYNLYFVVIQNLM
;
A
#
# COMPACT_ATOMS: atom_id res chain seq x y z
N MET A 1 -8.35 -12.07 -5.66
CA MET A 1 -7.78 -11.00 -4.82
C MET A 1 -8.48 -9.70 -5.19
N PRO A 2 -8.85 -8.84 -4.22
CA PRO A 2 -9.42 -7.54 -4.54
C PRO A 2 -8.37 -6.65 -5.19
N GLY A 3 -8.76 -5.94 -6.24
CA GLY A 3 -7.89 -5.13 -7.07
C GLY A 3 -8.23 -5.30 -8.55
N THR A 4 -7.88 -4.30 -9.36
CA THR A 4 -8.01 -4.38 -10.82
C THR A 4 -7.05 -5.43 -11.37
N THR A 5 -7.46 -6.12 -12.43
CA THR A 5 -6.61 -7.07 -13.18
C THR A 5 -5.54 -6.37 -14.01
N ASP A 6 -5.55 -5.04 -14.06
CA ASP A 6 -4.53 -4.22 -14.71
C ASP A 6 -3.21 -4.26 -13.93
N ASP A 7 -2.09 -4.30 -14.65
CA ASP A 7 -0.75 -4.52 -14.09
C ASP A 7 -0.27 -3.41 -13.13
N LEU A 8 -0.95 -2.26 -13.07
CA LEU A 8 -0.48 -1.08 -12.37
C LEU A 8 -1.31 -0.75 -11.13
N VAL A 9 -1.19 -1.60 -10.12
CA VAL A 9 -1.78 -1.43 -8.79
C VAL A 9 -0.72 -1.29 -7.70
N PRO A 10 -0.97 -0.49 -6.65
CA PRO A 10 -0.07 -0.41 -5.52
C PRO A 10 -0.23 -1.67 -4.64
N ILE A 11 0.89 -2.31 -4.33
CA ILE A 11 0.95 -3.49 -3.45
C ILE A 11 1.87 -3.15 -2.28
N ILE A 12 1.38 -3.36 -1.05
CA ILE A 12 2.20 -3.18 0.15
C ILE A 12 2.84 -4.52 0.49
N ARG A 13 4.16 -4.51 0.67
CA ARG A 13 4.90 -5.70 1.12
C ARG A 13 5.21 -5.56 2.60
N VAL A 14 4.57 -6.40 3.40
CA VAL A 14 4.92 -6.58 4.81
C VAL A 14 5.78 -7.82 4.91
N PHE A 15 6.88 -7.71 5.63
CA PHE A 15 7.65 -8.88 5.98
C PHE A 15 7.37 -9.16 7.49
N GLY A 16 7.22 -10.41 7.92
CA GLY A 16 6.75 -10.77 9.31
C GLY A 16 7.85 -11.45 10.12
N VAL A 17 7.69 -12.05 11.32
CA VAL A 17 8.31 -13.34 11.83
C VAL A 17 7.21 -14.18 12.38
N THR A 18 7.24 -15.47 12.09
CA THR A 18 6.43 -16.39 12.87
C THR A 18 7.08 -16.55 14.26
N ASN A 19 6.30 -16.92 15.26
CA ASN A 19 6.79 -17.34 16.58
C ASN A 19 7.86 -18.46 16.52
N LYS A 20 7.87 -19.27 15.46
CA LYS A 20 8.86 -20.33 15.20
C LYS A 20 10.12 -19.87 14.45
N GLY A 21 10.22 -18.60 14.08
CA GLY A 21 11.38 -18.03 13.39
C GLY A 21 11.46 -18.27 11.88
N TYR A 22 10.37 -18.67 11.21
CA TYR A 22 10.32 -18.75 9.75
C TYR A 22 10.21 -17.38 9.09
N SER A 23 10.77 -17.21 7.88
CA SER A 23 10.50 -16.08 6.98
C SER A 23 9.10 -16.09 6.35
N VAL A 24 8.53 -14.92 6.06
CA VAL A 24 7.19 -14.60 5.59
C VAL A 24 7.28 -13.24 4.86
N CYS A 25 6.92 -13.22 3.59
CA CYS A 25 6.55 -12.00 2.88
C CYS A 25 5.04 -12.03 2.63
N LEU A 26 4.33 -11.00 3.06
CA LEU A 26 2.93 -10.76 2.76
C LEU A 26 2.85 -9.67 1.70
N HIS A 27 2.24 -10.00 0.56
CA HIS A 27 1.82 -9.04 -0.46
C HIS A 27 0.37 -8.67 -0.17
N ILE A 28 0.14 -7.42 0.19
CA ILE A 28 -1.17 -6.89 0.58
C ILE A 28 -1.75 -6.12 -0.60
N HIS A 29 -2.93 -6.55 -1.04
CA HIS A 29 -3.62 -6.06 -2.24
C HIS A 29 -4.88 -5.27 -1.91
N GLY A 30 -5.25 -4.36 -2.82
CA GLY A 30 -6.55 -3.68 -2.80
C GLY A 30 -6.61 -2.43 -1.93
N PHE A 31 -5.51 -2.00 -1.31
CA PHE A 31 -5.43 -0.71 -0.63
C PHE A 31 -5.12 0.40 -1.64
N ALA A 32 -5.86 1.51 -1.59
CA ALA A 32 -5.72 2.61 -2.55
C ALA A 32 -5.49 3.95 -1.83
N PRO A 33 -4.61 4.83 -2.34
CA PRO A 33 -4.34 6.12 -1.75
C PRO A 33 -5.53 7.06 -1.86
N TYR A 34 -5.73 7.91 -0.85
CA TYR A 34 -6.79 8.91 -0.86
C TYR A 34 -6.40 10.16 -0.08
N PHE A 35 -7.10 11.26 -0.36
CA PHE A 35 -7.01 12.52 0.37
C PHE A 35 -8.38 13.21 0.41
N TYR A 36 -8.49 14.33 1.12
CA TYR A 36 -9.76 15.03 1.31
C TYR A 36 -9.70 16.48 0.84
N VAL A 37 -10.85 16.99 0.40
CA VAL A 37 -11.10 18.42 0.15
C VAL A 37 -12.47 18.81 0.72
N PRO A 38 -12.70 20.07 1.12
CA PRO A 38 -14.03 20.49 1.55
C PRO A 38 -14.99 20.45 0.36
N ALA A 39 -16.22 20.00 0.60
CA ALA A 39 -17.23 20.00 -0.45
C ALA A 39 -17.71 21.45 -0.70
N PRO A 40 -17.86 21.88 -1.97
CA PRO A 40 -18.39 23.20 -2.27
C PRO A 40 -19.87 23.29 -1.87
N SER A 41 -20.36 24.51 -1.66
CA SER A 41 -21.75 24.75 -1.29
C SER A 41 -22.73 24.07 -2.26
N GLY A 42 -23.69 23.33 -1.72
CA GLY A 42 -24.68 22.60 -2.52
C GLY A 42 -24.18 21.32 -3.20
N PHE A 43 -22.97 20.83 -2.86
CA PHE A 43 -22.49 19.55 -3.38
C PHE A 43 -23.29 18.39 -2.78
N VAL A 44 -23.85 17.56 -3.66
CA VAL A 44 -24.73 16.43 -3.33
C VAL A 44 -24.27 15.17 -4.07
N GLU A 45 -24.83 14.02 -3.71
CA GLU A 45 -24.42 12.71 -4.25
C GLU A 45 -24.52 12.61 -5.77
N SER A 46 -25.48 13.29 -6.42
CA SER A 46 -25.61 13.31 -7.88
C SER A 46 -24.41 13.95 -8.59
N HIS A 47 -23.63 14.79 -7.91
CA HIS A 47 -22.45 15.46 -8.46
C HIS A 47 -21.17 14.62 -8.34
N ILE A 48 -21.20 13.51 -7.58
CA ILE A 48 -20.01 12.68 -7.30
C ILE A 48 -19.42 12.09 -8.60
N SER A 49 -20.26 11.56 -9.48
CA SER A 49 -19.83 10.99 -10.76
C SER A 49 -19.21 12.06 -11.67
N LEU A 50 -19.85 13.21 -11.76
CA LEU A 50 -19.39 14.35 -12.56
C LEU A 50 -18.03 14.87 -12.06
N PHE A 51 -17.86 15.00 -10.74
CA PHE A 51 -16.59 15.39 -10.13
C PHE A 51 -15.50 14.36 -10.42
N ARG A 52 -15.79 13.07 -10.21
CA ARG A 52 -14.85 11.96 -10.46
C ARG A 52 -14.36 11.98 -11.91
N GLU A 53 -15.29 12.11 -12.86
CA GLU A 53 -14.98 12.08 -14.29
C GLU A 53 -14.19 13.31 -14.74
N ALA A 54 -14.59 14.50 -14.29
CA ALA A 54 -13.88 15.73 -14.59
C ALA A 54 -12.44 15.70 -14.04
N LEU A 55 -12.23 15.25 -12.80
CA LEU A 55 -10.89 15.15 -12.21
C LEU A 55 -10.04 14.09 -12.93
N ASN A 56 -10.64 12.95 -13.28
CA ASN A 56 -9.98 11.91 -14.06
C ASN A 56 -9.53 12.41 -15.43
N GLN A 57 -10.37 13.21 -16.12
CA GLN A 57 -10.01 13.82 -17.40
C GLN A 57 -8.88 14.85 -17.24
N SER A 58 -8.93 15.70 -16.22
CA SER A 58 -7.86 16.67 -15.95
C SER A 58 -6.52 15.98 -15.65
N LEU A 59 -6.53 14.90 -14.86
CA LEU A 59 -5.34 14.09 -14.59
C LEU A 59 -4.76 13.46 -15.85
N LYS A 60 -5.60 12.93 -16.75
CA LYS A 60 -5.15 12.38 -18.04
C LYS A 60 -4.48 13.42 -18.95
N ARG A 61 -4.86 14.70 -18.83
CA ARG A 61 -4.23 15.80 -19.60
C ARG A 61 -2.91 16.24 -19.00
N GLU A 62 -2.80 16.26 -17.67
CA GLU A 62 -1.59 16.70 -16.97
C GLU A 62 -0.48 15.64 -16.98
N VAL A 63 -0.84 14.38 -16.74
CA VAL A 63 0.12 13.28 -16.60
C VAL A 63 0.51 12.75 -17.98
N LYS A 64 1.77 12.95 -18.37
CA LYS A 64 2.32 12.52 -19.67
C LYS A 64 3.11 11.20 -19.63
N GLN A 65 3.27 10.60 -18.45
CA GLN A 65 3.99 9.33 -18.30
C GLN A 65 3.21 8.18 -18.94
N LYS A 66 3.85 7.45 -19.86
CA LYS A 66 3.19 6.42 -20.70
C LYS A 66 2.41 5.38 -19.88
N ASP A 67 3.01 4.86 -18.82
CA ASP A 67 2.40 3.83 -17.98
C ASP A 67 1.13 4.33 -17.26
N LEU A 68 1.11 5.61 -16.88
CA LEU A 68 -0.04 6.22 -16.21
C LEU A 68 -1.14 6.56 -17.21
N VAL A 69 -0.79 7.01 -18.42
CA VAL A 69 -1.75 7.33 -19.48
C VAL A 69 -2.55 6.10 -19.91
N ALA A 70 -1.95 4.92 -19.82
CA ALA A 70 -2.63 3.65 -20.11
C ALA A 70 -3.76 3.32 -19.11
N LEU A 71 -3.77 3.93 -17.92
CA LEU A 71 -4.83 3.70 -16.94
C LEU A 71 -6.17 4.25 -17.45
N GLN A 72 -7.17 3.36 -17.51
CA GLN A 72 -8.54 3.76 -17.83
C GLN A 72 -9.07 4.75 -16.79
N HIS A 73 -8.84 4.48 -15.50
CA HIS A 73 -9.31 5.26 -14.37
C HIS A 73 -8.16 5.58 -13.40
N MET A 74 -7.74 6.85 -13.36
CA MET A 74 -6.78 7.40 -12.40
C MET A 74 -7.45 7.78 -11.07
N VAL A 75 -8.72 8.21 -11.12
CA VAL A 75 -9.57 8.46 -9.95
C VAL A 75 -10.52 7.27 -9.78
N LEU A 76 -10.30 6.47 -8.75
CA LEU A 76 -11.06 5.24 -8.51
C LEU A 76 -12.44 5.53 -7.91
N ALA A 77 -12.49 6.41 -6.91
CA ALA A 77 -13.71 6.70 -6.19
C ALA A 77 -13.71 8.13 -5.65
N VAL A 78 -14.90 8.69 -5.54
CA VAL A 78 -15.18 9.96 -4.87
C VAL A 78 -16.32 9.69 -3.90
N ARG A 79 -16.18 10.11 -2.64
CA ARG A 79 -17.21 9.90 -1.60
C ARG A 79 -17.44 11.20 -0.85
N LEU A 80 -18.67 11.43 -0.42
CA LEU A 80 -19.04 12.53 0.46
C LEU A 80 -19.01 12.02 1.91
N GLU A 81 -18.23 12.65 2.78
CA GLU A 81 -18.05 12.26 4.18
C GLU A 81 -18.16 13.50 5.08
N MET A 82 -18.82 13.38 6.23
CA MET A 82 -18.90 14.46 7.22
C MET A 82 -17.65 14.43 8.11
N LYS A 83 -16.81 15.46 8.02
CA LYS A 83 -15.49 15.57 8.70
C LYS A 83 -15.33 16.94 9.35
N GLU A 84 -14.35 17.07 10.23
CA GLU A 84 -13.98 18.34 10.87
C GLU A 84 -12.47 18.55 10.72
N SER A 85 -12.06 19.79 10.51
CA SER A 85 -10.63 20.15 10.49
C SER A 85 -10.06 20.06 11.90
N ILE A 86 -8.87 19.47 12.03
CA ILE A 86 -8.14 19.45 13.31
C ILE A 86 -7.65 20.86 13.71
N TYR A 87 -7.51 21.77 12.75
CA TYR A 87 -7.01 23.12 13.00
C TYR A 87 -8.15 24.06 13.40
N GLY A 88 -8.14 24.51 14.65
CA GLY A 88 -9.18 25.38 15.23
C GLY A 88 -10.28 24.59 15.94
N PHE A 89 -11.04 25.26 16.80
CA PHE A 89 -12.21 24.70 17.47
C PHE A 89 -13.47 25.04 16.67
N HIS A 90 -14.19 24.03 16.19
CA HIS A 90 -15.40 24.23 15.38
C HIS A 90 -16.68 23.79 16.10
N ASP A 91 -16.68 23.79 17.43
CA ASP A 91 -17.89 23.46 18.21
C ASP A 91 -18.43 22.05 17.88
N ASN A 92 -17.52 21.09 17.63
CA ASN A 92 -17.81 19.72 17.19
C ASN A 92 -18.68 19.64 15.92
N ARG A 93 -18.66 20.67 15.07
CA ARG A 93 -19.45 20.73 13.84
C ARG A 93 -18.70 20.08 12.69
N LYS A 94 -19.28 19.01 12.16
CA LYS A 94 -18.79 18.37 10.95
C LYS A 94 -19.33 19.08 9.72
N LEU A 95 -18.46 19.30 8.75
CA LEU A 95 -18.76 19.83 7.43
C LEU A 95 -18.65 18.71 6.39
N PRO A 96 -19.32 18.85 5.23
CA PRO A 96 -19.17 17.90 4.14
C PRO A 96 -17.77 18.03 3.51
N PHE A 97 -17.07 16.90 3.40
CA PHE A 97 -15.79 16.74 2.73
C PHE A 97 -15.91 15.70 1.63
N ILE A 98 -15.16 15.91 0.55
CA ILE A 98 -15.04 14.98 -0.55
C ILE A 98 -13.76 14.17 -0.32
N ARG A 99 -13.90 12.85 -0.15
CA ARG A 99 -12.80 11.89 -0.15
C ARG A 99 -12.53 11.46 -1.59
N ILE A 100 -11.30 11.67 -2.05
CA ILE A 100 -10.86 11.35 -3.40
C ILE A 100 -9.88 10.18 -3.32
N THR A 101 -10.24 9.03 -3.89
CA THR A 101 -9.40 7.83 -3.95
C THR A 101 -8.78 7.71 -5.32
N LEU A 102 -7.45 7.58 -5.38
CA LEU A 102 -6.66 7.50 -6.61
C LEU A 102 -6.12 6.09 -6.83
N ALA A 103 -5.77 5.77 -8.07
CA ALA A 103 -5.25 4.46 -8.42
C ALA A 103 -3.85 4.22 -7.85
N LEU A 104 -3.01 5.24 -7.79
CA LEU A 104 -1.58 5.12 -7.45
C LEU A 104 -1.11 6.30 -6.58
N PRO A 105 -0.17 6.08 -5.64
CA PRO A 105 0.29 7.15 -4.74
C PRO A 105 0.90 8.35 -5.49
N ARG A 106 1.62 8.09 -6.59
CA ARG A 106 2.21 9.12 -7.46
C ARG A 106 1.19 10.04 -8.14
N LEU A 107 -0.09 9.68 -8.16
CA LEU A 107 -1.15 10.53 -8.71
C LEU A 107 -1.63 11.59 -7.70
N ILE A 108 -1.27 11.49 -6.41
CA ILE A 108 -1.65 12.49 -5.40
C ILE A 108 -1.10 13.87 -5.77
N ALA A 109 0.20 13.95 -6.11
CA ALA A 109 0.84 15.23 -6.41
C ALA A 109 0.19 16.00 -7.58
N PRO A 110 -0.04 15.42 -8.77
CA PRO A 110 -0.75 16.12 -9.85
C PRO A 110 -2.22 16.41 -9.49
N ALA A 111 -2.94 15.48 -8.84
CA ALA A 111 -4.33 15.72 -8.45
C ALA A 111 -4.46 16.93 -7.51
N LYS A 112 -3.54 17.02 -6.55
CA LYS A 112 -3.41 18.15 -5.63
C LYS A 112 -3.22 19.47 -6.39
N ARG A 113 -2.26 19.54 -7.32
CA ARG A 113 -1.99 20.75 -8.11
C ARG A 113 -3.19 21.21 -8.92
N ILE A 114 -3.90 20.28 -9.57
CA ILE A 114 -5.12 20.59 -10.35
C ILE A 114 -6.15 21.27 -9.45
N LEU A 115 -6.38 20.70 -8.26
CA LEU A 115 -7.40 21.19 -7.33
C LEU A 115 -6.99 22.52 -6.68
N GLU A 116 -5.71 22.73 -6.39
CA GLU A 116 -5.21 23.98 -5.80
C GLU A 116 -5.18 25.14 -6.81
N ASN A 117 -4.76 24.88 -8.05
CA ASN A 117 -4.61 25.91 -9.09
C ASN A 117 -5.95 26.34 -9.72
N GLY A 118 -7.03 25.62 -9.43
CA GLY A 118 -8.37 25.89 -9.95
C GLY A 118 -8.91 24.68 -10.69
N PHE A 119 -10.07 24.20 -10.25
CA PHE A 119 -10.77 23.08 -10.86
C PHE A 119 -12.25 23.43 -11.06
N ALA A 120 -12.74 23.17 -12.28
CA ALA A 120 -14.12 23.39 -12.69
C ALA A 120 -14.75 22.07 -13.15
N PHE A 121 -16.03 21.87 -12.84
CA PHE A 121 -16.79 20.69 -13.24
C PHE A 121 -18.28 21.00 -13.23
N SER A 122 -19.04 20.47 -14.20
CA SER A 122 -20.50 20.67 -14.30
C SER A 122 -20.88 22.17 -14.20
N ASN A 123 -21.76 22.52 -13.26
CA ASN A 123 -22.25 23.85 -12.93
C ASN A 123 -21.37 24.60 -11.89
N TYR A 124 -20.30 23.99 -11.39
CA TYR A 124 -19.37 24.64 -10.48
C TYR A 124 -18.31 25.39 -11.29
N SER A 125 -18.23 26.71 -11.05
CA SER A 125 -17.20 27.56 -11.64
C SER A 125 -15.80 27.15 -11.16
N MET A 126 -14.78 27.67 -11.84
CA MET A 126 -13.39 27.50 -11.44
C MET A 126 -13.21 27.91 -9.98
N GLN A 127 -12.80 26.96 -9.14
CA GLN A 127 -12.52 27.20 -7.73
C GLN A 127 -11.28 26.43 -7.28
N SER A 128 -10.53 27.02 -6.36
CA SER A 128 -9.40 26.39 -5.70
C SER A 128 -9.86 25.67 -4.45
N TYR A 129 -9.30 24.49 -4.20
CA TYR A 129 -9.62 23.66 -3.04
C TYR A 129 -8.45 23.66 -2.06
N SER A 130 -8.76 23.76 -0.78
CA SER A 130 -7.82 23.39 0.28
C SER A 130 -7.74 21.87 0.39
N ILE A 131 -6.51 21.37 0.49
CA ILE A 131 -6.23 19.93 0.44
C ILE A 131 -5.83 19.44 1.83
N PHE A 132 -6.44 18.33 2.25
CA PHE A 132 -6.21 17.73 3.57
C PHE A 132 -5.71 16.30 3.43
N GLU A 133 -4.82 15.92 4.35
CA GLU A 133 -4.25 14.57 4.47
C GLU A 133 -3.53 14.04 3.20
N SER A 134 -3.17 14.92 2.24
CA SER A 134 -2.49 14.51 1.00
C SER A 134 -0.99 14.23 1.16
N ASN A 135 -0.38 14.66 2.26
CA ASN A 135 1.06 14.51 2.51
C ASN A 135 1.34 13.45 3.59
N ILE A 136 0.65 12.31 3.48
CA ILE A 136 0.84 11.16 4.37
C ILE A 136 1.30 10.00 3.48
N ASP A 137 2.42 9.40 3.86
CA ASP A 137 3.01 8.28 3.13
C ASP A 137 2.00 7.14 3.00
N PHE A 138 2.01 6.46 1.85
CA PHE A 138 1.01 5.44 1.53
C PHE A 138 1.03 4.28 2.54
N GLU A 139 2.22 3.90 3.00
CA GLU A 139 2.45 2.88 4.01
C GLU A 139 1.97 3.33 5.39
N VAL A 140 2.20 4.60 5.75
CA VAL A 140 1.73 5.17 7.02
C VAL A 140 0.21 5.24 7.04
N ARG A 141 -0.39 5.64 5.92
CA ARG A 141 -1.84 5.63 5.75
C ARG A 141 -2.42 4.23 5.95
N PHE A 142 -1.81 3.23 5.32
CA PHE A 142 -2.21 1.83 5.48
C PHE A 142 -2.12 1.37 6.95
N MET A 143 -1.02 1.71 7.63
CA MET A 143 -0.83 1.38 9.05
C MET A 143 -1.95 1.96 9.92
N VAL A 144 -2.28 3.23 9.73
CA VAL A 144 -3.34 3.91 10.50
C VAL A 144 -4.71 3.29 10.22
N ASP A 145 -5.05 3.05 8.95
CA ASP A 145 -6.38 2.55 8.55
C ASP A 145 -6.66 1.12 9.04
N ILE A 146 -5.63 0.27 9.12
CA ILE A 146 -5.73 -1.10 9.66
C ILE A 146 -5.54 -1.16 11.17
N GLY A 147 -5.08 -0.08 11.81
CA GLY A 147 -4.66 -0.10 13.21
C GLY A 147 -3.38 -0.92 13.43
N MET A 148 -2.55 -1.04 12.40
CA MET A 148 -1.26 -1.73 12.46
C MET A 148 -0.19 -0.78 13.01
N MET A 149 0.43 -1.18 14.12
CA MET A 149 1.56 -0.45 14.71
C MET A 149 2.90 -1.02 14.23
N GLY A 150 3.97 -0.25 14.46
CA GLY A 150 5.33 -0.74 14.30
C GLY A 150 5.59 -1.96 15.19
N CYS A 151 6.19 -2.99 14.62
CA CYS A 151 6.56 -4.25 15.27
C CYS A 151 5.43 -4.99 15.99
N CYS A 152 4.16 -4.76 15.60
CA CYS A 152 3.03 -5.50 16.16
C CYS A 152 2.90 -6.91 15.55
N TRP A 153 2.11 -7.75 16.20
CA TRP A 153 1.71 -9.04 15.64
C TRP A 153 0.60 -8.85 14.63
N VAL A 154 0.69 -9.58 13.52
CA VAL A 154 -0.34 -9.65 12.50
C VAL A 154 -0.76 -11.09 12.27
N GLU A 155 -2.04 -11.29 12.02
CA GLU A 155 -2.63 -12.58 11.75
C GLU A 155 -3.26 -12.60 10.36
N VAL A 156 -3.07 -13.73 9.68
CA VAL A 156 -3.59 -14.01 8.34
C VAL A 156 -4.63 -15.12 8.49
N PRO A 157 -5.93 -14.82 8.42
CA PRO A 157 -6.97 -15.81 8.66
C PRO A 157 -6.93 -16.94 7.64
N LYS A 158 -7.22 -18.15 8.13
CA LYS A 158 -7.29 -19.37 7.32
C LYS A 158 -8.24 -19.19 6.13
N GLY A 159 -7.76 -19.47 4.93
CA GLY A 159 -8.55 -19.39 3.69
C GLY A 159 -8.67 -18.01 3.05
N GLN A 160 -8.13 -16.96 3.69
CA GLN A 160 -8.12 -15.57 3.19
C GLN A 160 -6.81 -15.18 2.48
N TYR A 161 -5.92 -16.15 2.24
CA TYR A 161 -4.62 -15.93 1.61
C TYR A 161 -4.37 -16.91 0.46
N LEU A 162 -3.47 -16.52 -0.44
CA LEU A 162 -2.92 -17.36 -1.50
C LEU A 162 -1.43 -17.57 -1.28
N LEU A 163 -0.94 -18.81 -1.40
CA LEU A 163 0.48 -19.12 -1.28
C LEU A 163 1.20 -18.88 -2.62
N ARG A 164 2.32 -18.14 -2.60
CA ARG A 164 3.23 -18.00 -3.75
C ARG A 164 4.29 -19.10 -3.73
N LEU A 165 4.38 -19.83 -4.83
CA LEU A 165 5.36 -20.91 -5.04
C LEU A 165 6.40 -20.50 -6.08
N ASP A 166 7.59 -21.12 -6.05
CA ASP A 166 8.64 -20.86 -7.04
C ASP A 166 8.18 -21.22 -8.46
N ASP A 167 7.48 -22.35 -8.60
CA ASP A 167 6.82 -22.75 -9.83
C ASP A 167 5.31 -22.96 -9.58
N PRO A 168 4.45 -21.97 -9.88
CA PRO A 168 3.01 -22.11 -9.71
C PRO A 168 2.42 -23.20 -10.63
N SER A 169 3.10 -23.58 -11.72
CA SER A 169 2.64 -24.62 -12.65
C SER A 169 2.87 -26.04 -12.13
N SER A 170 3.81 -26.24 -11.20
CA SER A 170 4.04 -27.51 -10.49
C SER A 170 2.86 -27.94 -9.60
N SER A 171 1.89 -27.05 -9.39
CA SER A 171 0.74 -27.25 -8.53
C SER A 171 -0.57 -27.51 -9.25
N ARG A 172 -0.52 -27.89 -10.54
CA ARG A 172 -1.66 -28.53 -11.23
C ARG A 172 -1.96 -29.90 -10.61
N CYS A 173 -2.51 -29.90 -9.39
CA CYS A 173 -3.39 -30.98 -8.98
C CYS A 173 -4.66 -30.83 -9.82
N GLU A 174 -4.84 -31.80 -10.70
CA GLU A 174 -5.97 -31.96 -11.60
C GLU A 174 -7.32 -31.77 -10.90
N ASN A 175 -8.28 -31.33 -11.69
CA ASN A 175 -9.71 -31.32 -11.39
C ASN A 175 -10.15 -32.56 -10.59
N GLN A 176 -10.20 -32.46 -9.27
CA GLN A 176 -10.93 -33.40 -8.43
C GLN A 176 -12.30 -32.78 -8.16
N THR A 177 -13.31 -33.37 -8.80
CA THR A 177 -14.72 -33.15 -8.51
C THR A 177 -14.99 -33.29 -7.01
N PRO A 178 -15.84 -32.44 -6.42
CA PRO A 178 -16.16 -32.51 -5.00
C PRO A 178 -17.09 -33.70 -4.76
N THR A 179 -16.54 -34.83 -4.35
CA THR A 179 -17.31 -35.88 -3.67
C THR A 179 -17.00 -35.80 -2.18
N ASP A 180 -18.04 -35.40 -1.45
CA ASP A 180 -18.25 -35.60 -0.04
C ASP A 180 -17.50 -34.70 0.97
N SER A 181 -18.31 -34.26 1.92
CA SER A 181 -18.09 -33.34 3.04
C SER A 181 -16.82 -33.61 3.87
N LEU A 182 -16.18 -32.51 4.30
CA LEU A 182 -15.02 -32.39 5.22
C LEU A 182 -13.61 -32.44 4.60
N ALA A 183 -13.47 -32.32 3.27
CA ALA A 183 -12.16 -32.13 2.65
C ALA A 183 -11.63 -30.72 2.95
N TYR A 184 -10.58 -30.63 3.76
CA TYR A 184 -9.77 -29.41 3.86
C TYR A 184 -9.05 -29.21 2.52
N ALA A 185 -9.70 -28.50 1.59
CA ALA A 185 -9.05 -28.01 0.39
C ALA A 185 -7.82 -27.21 0.85
N GLY A 186 -6.64 -27.65 0.43
CA GLY A 186 -5.37 -27.08 0.85
C GLY A 186 -5.28 -25.57 0.60
N PRO A 187 -4.19 -24.93 1.04
CA PRO A 187 -4.01 -23.50 0.81
C PRO A 187 -4.11 -23.18 -0.68
N LYS A 188 -4.99 -22.24 -1.02
CA LYS A 188 -5.15 -21.74 -2.38
C LYS A 188 -3.81 -21.17 -2.86
N ILE A 189 -3.50 -21.36 -4.14
CA ILE A 189 -2.21 -21.00 -4.71
C ILE A 189 -2.35 -19.72 -5.52
N SER A 190 -1.37 -18.83 -5.38
CA SER A 190 -1.32 -17.59 -6.14
C SER A 190 -0.92 -17.88 -7.58
N PRO A 191 -1.51 -17.20 -8.57
CA PRO A 191 -1.05 -17.29 -9.95
C PRO A 191 0.34 -16.66 -10.14
N GLN A 192 0.79 -15.84 -9.18
CA GLN A 192 2.08 -15.16 -9.24
C GLN A 192 3.17 -16.02 -8.62
N PRO A 193 4.33 -16.15 -9.28
CA PRO A 193 5.45 -16.88 -8.70
C PRO A 193 6.02 -16.11 -7.50
N LYS A 194 6.75 -16.85 -6.68
CA LYS A 194 7.52 -16.32 -5.56
C LYS A 194 8.56 -15.30 -6.05
N GLN A 195 8.61 -14.14 -5.41
CA GLN A 195 9.51 -13.04 -5.82
C GLN A 195 10.62 -12.77 -4.79
N THR A 196 10.53 -13.40 -3.63
CA THR A 196 11.42 -13.18 -2.50
C THR A 196 12.12 -14.47 -2.08
N ARG A 197 13.08 -14.35 -1.15
CA ARG A 197 13.74 -15.52 -0.53
C ARG A 197 13.10 -15.91 0.81
N CYS A 198 11.98 -15.31 1.17
CA CYS A 198 11.27 -15.73 2.37
C CYS A 198 10.93 -17.22 2.30
N GLN A 199 10.95 -17.94 3.42
CA GLN A 199 10.46 -19.31 3.48
C GLN A 199 8.97 -19.39 3.09
N ILE A 200 8.17 -18.45 3.55
CA ILE A 200 6.73 -18.33 3.26
C ILE A 200 6.49 -17.04 2.47
N GLU A 201 5.68 -17.08 1.42
CA GLU A 201 5.29 -15.89 0.66
C GLU A 201 3.82 -15.98 0.29
N LEU A 202 3.01 -14.99 0.70
CA LEU A 202 1.56 -15.03 0.59
C LEU A 202 1.02 -13.76 -0.08
N ASP A 203 -0.09 -13.88 -0.79
CA ASP A 203 -0.96 -12.77 -1.16
C ASP A 203 -2.17 -12.72 -0.22
N ILE A 204 -2.56 -11.54 0.22
CA ILE A 204 -3.74 -11.29 1.06
C ILE A 204 -4.41 -9.96 0.66
N ALA A 205 -5.72 -9.89 0.84
CA ALA A 205 -6.48 -8.65 0.73
C ALA A 205 -6.25 -7.75 1.97
N TRP A 206 -6.13 -6.43 1.77
CA TRP A 206 -5.88 -5.49 2.86
C TRP A 206 -6.92 -5.56 3.99
N ASP A 207 -8.20 -5.76 3.64
CA ASP A 207 -9.34 -5.84 4.57
C ASP A 207 -9.43 -7.17 5.32
N SER A 208 -8.64 -8.17 4.93
CA SER A 208 -8.62 -9.49 5.55
C SER A 208 -7.47 -9.67 6.54
N LEU A 209 -6.51 -8.73 6.57
CA LEU A 209 -5.40 -8.74 7.51
C LEU A 209 -5.87 -8.30 8.90
N GLN A 210 -5.45 -9.02 9.95
CA GLN A 210 -5.76 -8.66 11.32
C GLN A 210 -4.49 -8.18 12.02
N ALA A 211 -4.50 -6.95 12.54
CA ALA A 211 -3.43 -6.41 13.36
C ALA A 211 -3.80 -6.54 14.85
N HIS A 212 -2.87 -7.03 15.66
CA HIS A 212 -3.08 -7.25 17.08
C HIS A 212 -2.41 -6.14 17.91
N PRO A 213 -3.12 -5.52 18.88
CA PRO A 213 -2.53 -4.52 19.77
C PRO A 213 -1.43 -5.12 20.65
N SER A 214 -0.27 -4.46 20.70
CA SER A 214 0.89 -4.89 21.49
C SER A 214 0.67 -4.80 23.02
N GLU A 215 -0.40 -4.14 23.46
CA GLU A 215 -0.76 -3.96 24.87
C GLU A 215 -1.32 -5.25 25.51
N LYS A 216 -1.88 -6.15 24.69
CA LYS A 216 -2.39 -7.43 25.18
C LYS A 216 -1.24 -8.38 25.48
N ALA A 217 -1.25 -9.01 26.67
CA ALA A 217 -0.18 -9.88 27.12
C ALA A 217 0.14 -11.05 26.16
N GLU A 218 -0.86 -11.57 25.45
CA GLU A 218 -0.69 -12.61 24.41
C GLU A 218 0.15 -12.14 23.21
N TRP A 219 0.13 -10.85 22.88
CA TRP A 219 0.80 -10.25 21.71
C TRP A 219 1.94 -9.30 22.09
N SER A 220 2.34 -9.23 23.36
CA SER A 220 3.44 -8.37 23.79
C SER A 220 4.81 -9.03 23.65
N HIS A 221 4.85 -10.33 23.36
CA HIS A 221 6.09 -11.09 23.23
C HIS A 221 6.83 -10.76 21.92
N ILE A 222 8.16 -10.86 21.96
CA ILE A 222 9.02 -10.56 20.82
C ILE A 222 9.34 -11.86 20.09
N ALA A 223 9.19 -11.86 18.78
CA ALA A 223 9.54 -12.99 17.94
C ALA A 223 11.08 -13.21 17.87
N PRO A 224 11.56 -14.40 17.48
CA PRO A 224 13.00 -14.68 17.47
C PRO A 224 13.69 -14.10 16.22
N ILE A 225 14.04 -12.82 16.23
CA ILE A 225 14.76 -12.20 15.11
C ILE A 225 16.27 -12.52 15.18
N ARG A 226 16.89 -12.62 14.00
CA ARG A 226 18.33 -12.82 13.80
C ARG A 226 19.03 -11.46 13.65
N VAL A 227 19.99 -11.19 14.52
CA VAL A 227 20.84 -10.00 14.47
C VAL A 227 22.22 -10.41 13.94
N LEU A 228 22.69 -9.73 12.89
CA LEU A 228 24.03 -9.92 12.34
C LEU A 228 24.82 -8.62 12.51
N SER A 229 25.98 -8.71 13.18
CA SER A 229 26.97 -7.64 13.26
C SER A 229 28.22 -8.10 12.52
N PHE A 230 28.77 -7.25 11.66
CA PHE A 230 30.00 -7.54 10.92
C PHE A 230 30.84 -6.27 10.80
N ASP A 231 32.14 -6.48 10.66
CA ASP A 231 33.15 -5.43 10.52
C ASP A 231 33.96 -5.71 9.24
N ILE A 232 34.31 -4.66 8.50
CA ILE A 232 35.08 -4.81 7.26
C ILE A 232 36.36 -3.98 7.35
N GLU A 233 37.46 -4.58 6.90
CA GLU A 233 38.76 -3.91 6.84
C GLU A 233 39.32 -3.93 5.42
N CYS A 234 39.86 -2.78 5.01
CA CYS A 234 40.44 -2.60 3.68
C CYS A 234 41.92 -2.19 3.80
N ALA A 235 42.82 -2.84 3.05
CA ALA A 235 44.21 -2.43 3.01
C ALA A 235 44.41 -1.16 2.15
N GLY A 236 44.74 -0.05 2.82
CA GLY A 236 45.12 1.24 2.22
C GLY A 236 46.59 1.31 1.78
N ARG A 237 46.91 2.06 0.72
CA ARG A 237 48.31 2.47 0.47
C ARG A 237 48.68 3.63 1.40
N LYS A 238 49.93 3.68 1.88
CA LYS A 238 50.41 4.79 2.74
C LYS A 238 50.28 6.14 2.04
N GLY A 239 49.68 7.12 2.72
CA GLY A 239 49.57 8.50 2.24
C GLY A 239 48.52 8.74 1.15
N SER A 240 47.80 7.72 0.72
CA SER A 240 46.65 7.83 -0.17
C SER A 240 45.43 7.32 0.60
N HIS A 241 44.47 8.20 0.90
CA HIS A 241 43.11 7.71 1.09
C HIS A 241 42.78 7.01 -0.23
N ASN A 242 42.55 5.69 -0.19
CA ASN A 242 42.12 4.97 -1.38
C ASN A 242 40.82 5.63 -1.86
N PHE A 243 40.94 6.58 -2.80
CA PHE A 243 39.87 6.94 -3.73
C PHE A 243 39.78 5.79 -4.73
N THR A 244 39.36 4.62 -4.24
CA THR A 244 38.70 3.68 -5.12
C THR A 244 37.46 4.41 -5.59
N LEU A 245 37.25 4.46 -6.91
CA LEU A 245 35.97 4.83 -7.50
C LEU A 245 34.86 4.35 -6.56
N LEU A 246 34.07 5.28 -6.04
CA LEU A 246 32.75 4.96 -5.57
C LEU A 246 32.01 4.48 -6.82
N MET A 247 32.17 3.20 -7.14
CA MET A 247 31.22 2.48 -7.97
C MET A 247 29.97 2.42 -7.10
N ILE A 248 29.20 3.51 -7.11
CA ILE A 248 27.83 3.52 -6.64
C ILE A 248 27.14 2.43 -7.43
N LEU A 249 26.58 1.47 -6.70
CA LEU A 249 25.84 0.28 -7.15
C LEU A 249 26.70 -0.86 -7.72
N PHE A 250 26.76 -1.96 -6.96
CA PHE A 250 25.63 -2.88 -6.94
C PHE A 250 25.16 -3.18 -5.51
N LYS A 251 23.90 -2.84 -5.20
CA LYS A 251 23.12 -3.56 -4.19
C LYS A 251 22.91 -4.98 -4.74
N ILE A 252 23.76 -5.92 -4.35
CA ILE A 252 23.48 -7.34 -4.58
C ILE A 252 22.64 -7.84 -3.40
N LYS A 253 21.36 -7.95 -3.74
CA LYS A 253 20.26 -8.66 -3.09
C LYS A 253 20.67 -10.09 -2.71
N LEU A 254 20.25 -10.54 -1.52
CA LEU A 254 19.30 -11.64 -1.27
C LEU A 254 19.39 -12.01 0.22
N SER A 255 18.53 -11.48 1.09
CA SER A 255 17.12 -11.87 1.28
C SER A 255 16.95 -13.24 1.92
N TYR A 256 16.07 -13.52 2.88
CA TYR A 256 14.95 -12.85 3.57
C TYR A 256 14.41 -13.98 4.48
N TYR A 257 13.89 -13.86 5.69
CA TYR A 257 13.42 -12.82 6.58
C TYR A 257 13.03 -13.59 7.87
N ASN A 258 12.80 -12.94 9.00
CA ASN A 258 11.54 -12.30 9.32
C ASN A 258 11.76 -11.37 10.57
N LEU A 259 10.87 -10.43 10.86
CA LEU A 259 10.99 -8.98 10.78
C LEU A 259 11.00 -8.20 12.06
N TYR A 260 11.75 -7.12 11.95
CA TYR A 260 11.47 -5.83 12.55
C TYR A 260 11.15 -4.81 11.45
N PHE A 261 10.41 -3.78 11.80
CA PHE A 261 10.08 -2.66 10.91
C PHE A 261 11.32 -1.87 10.50
N VAL A 262 11.36 -1.47 9.23
CA VAL A 262 11.99 -0.22 8.80
C VAL A 262 10.97 0.43 7.85
N VAL A 263 10.43 1.59 8.24
CA VAL A 263 9.83 2.50 7.28
C VAL A 263 10.99 2.98 6.41
N ILE A 264 11.17 2.39 5.23
CA ILE A 264 12.09 2.92 4.24
C ILE A 264 11.35 4.06 3.57
N GLN A 265 11.52 5.26 4.11
CA GLN A 265 11.32 6.48 3.37
C GLN A 265 12.31 6.43 2.21
N ASN A 266 11.84 6.17 0.99
CA ASN A 266 12.58 6.61 -0.18
C ASN A 266 12.46 8.13 -0.17
N LEU A 267 13.46 8.82 0.39
CA LEU A 267 13.76 10.15 -0.11
C LEU A 267 14.17 9.98 -1.57
N MET A 268 13.45 10.66 -2.46
CA MET A 268 13.92 10.96 -3.80
C MET A 268 15.29 11.63 -3.74
#